data_AF-K5B813-F1
#
_entry.id   AF-K5B813-F1
#
_cell.length_a   1.000
_cell.length_b   1.000
_cell.length_c   1.000
_cell.angle_alpha   90.00
_cell.angle_beta   90.00
_cell.angle_gamma   90.00
#
_symmetry.space_group_name_H-M   'P 1'
#
loop_
_entity.id
_entity.type
_entity.pdbx_description
1 polymer ?
#
loop_
_entity_poly.entity_id
_entity_poly.type
_entity_poly.pdbx_seq_one_letter_code
_entity_poly.pdbx_strand_id
1 'polypeptide(L)'
;MREYGEGERAHRVAYAALKHSYEKVGDHWEPKARKGPSDQRARSGGPNARGATAEGVDASAPKKHLVEVARRLEIPGRSTMSKGQLVTAIKKANRRISARNR
;
A
#
# COMPACT_ATOMS: atom_id res chain seq x y z
N MET A 1 23.39 11.82 -22.75
CA MET A 1 23.69 11.66 -21.31
C MET A 1 22.56 10.89 -20.67
N ARG A 2 22.85 9.82 -19.94
CA ARG A 2 21.87 8.89 -19.40
C ARG A 2 21.42 9.37 -18.01
N GLU A 3 20.37 10.18 -17.94
CA GLU A 3 19.70 10.62 -16.70
C GLU A 3 18.87 9.49 -16.06
N TYR A 4 19.53 8.40 -15.65
CA TYR A 4 18.85 7.32 -14.91
C TYR A 4 18.91 7.51 -13.38
N GLY A 5 19.45 8.63 -12.89
CA GLY A 5 19.51 8.94 -11.45
C GLY A 5 18.41 9.90 -10.97
N GLU A 6 18.01 10.85 -11.80
CA GLU A 6 17.05 11.91 -11.44
C GLU A 6 15.60 11.42 -11.52
N GLY A 7 15.28 10.65 -12.57
CA GLY A 7 13.99 9.99 -12.71
C GLY A 7 13.68 9.07 -11.52
N GLU A 8 14.65 8.31 -11.03
CA GLU A 8 14.44 7.37 -9.92
C GLU A 8 14.05 8.08 -8.62
N ARG A 9 14.63 9.25 -8.32
CA ARG A 9 14.25 10.08 -7.16
C ARG A 9 12.89 10.73 -7.36
N ALA A 10 12.64 11.30 -8.54
CA ALA A 10 11.35 11.91 -8.87
C ALA A 10 10.21 10.90 -8.79
N HIS A 11 10.41 9.68 -9.32
CA HIS A 11 9.46 8.57 -9.22
C HIS A 11 9.21 8.16 -7.77
N ARG A 12 10.25 8.09 -6.92
CA ARG A 12 10.08 7.78 -5.50
C ARG A 12 9.25 8.82 -4.76
N VAL A 13 9.49 10.12 -5.02
CA VAL A 13 8.73 11.22 -4.41
C VAL A 13 7.28 11.20 -4.89
N ALA A 14 7.05 11.06 -6.19
CA ALA A 14 5.71 10.96 -6.77
C ALA A 14 4.94 9.77 -6.18
N TYR A 15 5.59 8.62 -6.02
CA TYR A 15 4.98 7.42 -5.46
C TYR A 15 4.71 7.53 -3.96
N ALA A 16 5.56 8.24 -3.22
CA ALA A 16 5.33 8.55 -1.81
C ALA A 16 4.14 9.51 -1.62
N ALA A 17 4.04 10.55 -2.46
CA ALA A 17 2.91 11.47 -2.47
C ALA A 17 1.59 10.77 -2.81
N LEU A 18 1.61 9.88 -3.81
CA LEU A 18 0.48 9.02 -4.17
C LEU A 18 0.02 8.20 -2.95
N LYS A 19 0.92 7.45 -2.32
CA LYS A 19 0.61 6.62 -1.14
C LYS A 19 0.19 7.38 0.10
N HIS A 20 0.43 8.69 0.14
CA HIS A 20 -0.01 9.54 1.23
C HIS A 20 -1.52 9.83 1.15
N SER A 21 -2.07 9.88 -0.06
CA SER A 21 -3.49 10.19 -0.30
C SER A 21 -4.30 9.00 -0.83
N TYR A 22 -3.63 8.00 -1.39
CA TYR A 22 -4.23 6.83 -2.03
C TYR A 22 -3.63 5.54 -1.49
N GLU A 23 -4.40 4.46 -1.56
CA GLU A 23 -3.94 3.11 -1.28
C GLU A 23 -4.25 2.18 -2.46
N LYS A 24 -3.47 1.11 -2.57
CA LYS A 24 -3.66 0.13 -3.63
C LYS A 24 -4.71 -0.88 -3.23
N VAL A 25 -5.77 -0.97 -4.03
CA VAL A 25 -6.84 -1.96 -3.88
C VAL A 25 -6.91 -2.73 -5.20
N GLY A 26 -6.41 -3.95 -5.20
CA GLY A 26 -6.34 -4.78 -6.39
C GLY A 26 -5.40 -4.23 -7.45
N ASP A 27 -5.95 -3.83 -8.58
CA ASP A 27 -5.25 -3.27 -9.75
C ASP A 27 -5.24 -1.74 -9.82
N HIS A 28 -5.99 -1.05 -8.96
CA HIS A 28 -6.12 0.41 -8.99
C HIS A 28 -5.75 1.06 -7.66
N TRP A 29 -5.65 2.39 -7.69
CA TRP A 29 -5.42 3.23 -6.52
C TRP A 29 -6.73 3.87 -6.08
N GLU A 30 -7.10 3.66 -4.83
CA GLU A 30 -8.30 4.26 -4.24
C GLU A 30 -7.91 5.39 -3.27
N PRO A 31 -8.68 6.49 -3.22
CA PRO A 31 -8.45 7.56 -2.26
C PRO A 31 -8.69 7.07 -0.83
N LYS A 32 -7.78 7.44 0.07
CA LYS A 32 -7.89 7.12 1.49
C LYS A 32 -8.91 8.01 2.17
N ALA A 33 -9.60 7.47 3.17
CA ALA A 33 -10.45 8.26 4.06
C ALA A 33 -9.67 9.33 4.86
N ARG A 34 -8.40 9.06 5.20
CA ARG A 34 -7.51 10.02 5.87
C ARG A 34 -6.15 10.00 5.20
N LYS A 35 -5.63 11.20 4.90
CA LYS A 35 -4.27 11.37 4.39
C LYS A 35 -3.26 11.02 5.48
N GLY A 36 -2.19 10.34 5.10
CA GLY A 36 -1.19 9.87 6.06
C GLY A 36 -0.26 8.80 5.50
N PRO A 37 0.86 8.55 6.20
CA PRO A 37 1.78 7.48 5.83
C PRO A 37 1.07 6.12 5.87
N SER A 38 1.14 5.37 4.78
CA SER A 38 0.49 4.05 4.66
C SER A 38 1.10 2.99 5.56
N ASP A 39 2.40 3.08 5.86
CA ASP A 39 3.14 2.06 6.61
C ASP A 39 4.33 2.68 7.37
N GLN A 40 5.05 1.84 8.13
CA GLN A 40 6.19 2.28 8.94
C GLN A 40 7.29 2.90 8.10
N ARG A 41 7.54 2.36 6.89
CA ARG A 41 8.54 2.92 5.98
C ARG A 41 8.13 4.29 5.45
N ALA A 42 6.85 4.45 5.09
CA ALA A 42 6.29 5.75 4.71
C ALA A 42 6.34 6.76 5.86
N ARG A 43 6.12 6.31 7.10
CA ARG A 43 6.22 7.15 8.31
C ARG A 43 7.67 7.54 8.61
N SER A 44 8.63 6.63 8.42
CA SER A 44 10.06 6.92 8.62
C SER A 44 10.57 7.98 7.66
N GLY A 45 10.09 7.98 6.41
CA GLY A 45 10.45 8.98 5.40
C GLY A 45 11.94 9.04 5.05
N GLY A 46 12.28 9.98 4.15
CA GLY A 46 13.66 10.30 3.79
C GLY A 46 14.41 9.26 2.95
N PRO A 47 15.67 9.55 2.58
CA PRO A 47 16.49 8.68 1.73
C PRO A 47 16.83 7.33 2.39
N ASN A 48 16.83 7.28 3.71
CA ASN A 48 17.16 6.09 4.52
C ASN A 48 15.95 5.57 5.31
N ALA A 49 14.77 5.55 4.68
CA ALA A 49 13.53 5.10 5.31
C ALA A 49 13.64 3.65 5.85
N ARG A 50 13.34 3.46 7.14
CA ARG A 50 13.39 2.18 7.85
C ARG A 50 12.00 1.61 8.12
N GLY A 51 11.91 0.31 8.37
CA GLY A 51 10.67 -0.37 8.75
C GLY A 51 9.97 -1.09 7.59
N ALA A 52 8.91 -1.85 7.95
CA ALA A 52 8.20 -2.67 6.99
C ALA A 52 7.36 -1.83 6.02
N THR A 53 7.40 -2.19 4.73
CA THR A 53 6.49 -1.62 3.73
C THR A 53 5.24 -2.48 3.55
N ALA A 54 4.12 -1.81 3.35
CA ALA A 54 2.85 -2.43 3.02
C ALA A 54 2.56 -2.43 1.50
N GLU A 55 3.55 -2.10 0.66
CA GLU A 55 3.47 -2.19 -0.82
C GLU A 55 2.28 -1.41 -1.43
N GLY A 56 1.90 -0.30 -0.79
CA GLY A 56 0.77 0.54 -1.22
C GLY A 56 -0.54 0.28 -0.48
N VAL A 57 -0.62 -0.78 0.33
CA VAL A 57 -1.75 -0.99 1.26
C VAL A 57 -1.63 -0.01 2.43
N ASP A 58 -2.75 0.55 2.90
CA ASP A 58 -2.74 1.38 4.11
C ASP A 58 -2.74 0.52 5.39
N ALA A 59 -1.55 0.12 5.84
CA ALA A 59 -1.37 -0.59 7.10
C ALA A 59 -1.67 0.29 8.34
N SER A 60 -1.73 1.61 8.19
CA SER A 60 -2.08 2.52 9.28
C SER A 60 -3.60 2.57 9.52
N ALA A 61 -4.41 2.28 8.49
CA ALA A 61 -5.87 2.33 8.51
C ALA A 61 -6.52 1.50 9.64
N PRO A 62 -7.71 1.87 10.14
CA PRO A 62 -8.41 1.09 11.17
C PRO A 62 -8.77 -0.31 10.66
N LYS A 63 -8.90 -1.28 11.57
CA LYS A 63 -9.22 -2.68 11.23
C LYS A 63 -10.48 -2.78 10.36
N LYS A 64 -11.52 -1.99 10.67
CA LYS A 64 -12.77 -1.93 9.90
C LYS A 64 -12.52 -1.65 8.42
N HIS A 65 -11.71 -0.64 8.12
CA HIS A 65 -11.33 -0.29 6.75
C HIS A 65 -10.61 -1.44 6.04
N LEU A 66 -9.65 -2.07 6.71
CA LEU A 66 -8.94 -3.23 6.15
C LEU A 66 -9.86 -4.43 5.89
N VAL A 67 -10.89 -4.64 6.72
CA VAL A 67 -11.91 -5.66 6.46
C VAL A 67 -12.74 -5.31 5.23
N GLU A 68 -13.09 -4.04 5.03
CA GLU A 68 -13.81 -3.57 3.84
C GLU A 68 -12.98 -3.75 2.57
N VAL A 69 -11.71 -3.37 2.59
CA VAL A 69 -10.77 -3.61 1.47
C VAL A 69 -10.63 -5.12 1.20
N ALA A 70 -10.43 -5.92 2.26
CA ALA A 70 -10.35 -7.37 2.12
C ALA A 70 -11.65 -7.99 1.58
N ARG A 71 -12.82 -7.40 1.88
CA ARG A 71 -14.11 -7.81 1.32
C ARG A 71 -14.16 -7.53 -0.19
N ARG A 72 -13.72 -6.36 -0.63
CA ARG A 72 -13.67 -6.01 -2.07
C ARG A 72 -12.73 -6.91 -2.86
N LEU A 73 -11.65 -7.35 -2.22
CA LEU A 73 -10.69 -8.32 -2.79
C LEU A 73 -11.10 -9.78 -2.59
N GLU A 74 -12.33 -10.03 -2.13
CA GLU A 74 -12.92 -11.36 -1.95
C GLU A 74 -12.06 -12.30 -1.09
N ILE A 75 -11.37 -11.75 -0.08
CA ILE A 75 -10.48 -12.52 0.80
C ILE A 75 -11.34 -13.33 1.80
N PRO A 76 -11.27 -14.67 1.78
CA PRO A 76 -11.99 -15.51 2.73
C PRO A 76 -11.36 -15.39 4.13
N GLY A 77 -12.18 -15.56 5.18
CA GLY A 77 -11.71 -15.47 6.57
C GLY A 77 -11.38 -14.05 7.06
N ARG A 78 -11.56 -13.00 6.25
CA ARG A 78 -11.25 -11.60 6.60
C ARG A 78 -11.84 -11.14 7.95
N SER A 79 -13.01 -11.63 8.33
CA SER A 79 -13.70 -11.21 9.57
C SER A 79 -12.98 -11.68 10.84
N THR A 80 -12.26 -12.81 10.79
CA THR A 80 -11.54 -13.38 11.94
C THR A 80 -10.08 -12.91 11.99
N MET A 81 -9.56 -12.35 10.90
CA MET A 81 -8.18 -11.89 10.82
C MET A 81 -7.89 -10.70 11.75
N SER A 82 -6.67 -10.66 12.29
CA SER A 82 -6.09 -9.50 12.96
C SER A 82 -5.73 -8.40 11.95
N LYS A 83 -5.45 -7.19 12.43
CA LYS A 83 -5.03 -6.06 11.58
C LYS A 83 -3.81 -6.41 10.71
N GLY A 84 -2.79 -7.04 11.31
CA GLY A 84 -1.58 -7.45 10.59
C GLY A 84 -1.84 -8.56 9.56
N GLN A 85 -2.72 -9.51 9.89
CA GLN A 85 -3.14 -10.56 8.96
C GLN A 85 -3.90 -9.98 7.75
N LEU A 86 -4.80 -9.02 7.98
CA LEU A 86 -5.51 -8.32 6.91
C LEU A 86 -4.55 -7.59 5.98
N VAL A 87 -3.62 -6.81 6.51
CA VAL A 87 -2.60 -6.12 5.70
C VAL A 87 -1.84 -7.13 4.84
N THR A 88 -1.38 -8.23 5.45
CA THR A 88 -0.63 -9.27 4.73
C THR A 88 -1.45 -9.94 3.64
N ALA A 89 -2.72 -10.25 3.92
CA ALA A 89 -3.63 -10.87 2.97
C ALA A 89 -3.94 -9.94 1.79
N ILE A 90 -4.22 -8.66 2.06
CA ILE A 90 -4.44 -7.63 1.03
C ILE A 90 -3.19 -7.46 0.16
N LYS A 91 -2.01 -7.35 0.77
CA LYS A 91 -0.74 -7.30 0.03
C LYS A 91 -0.60 -8.49 -0.93
N LYS A 92 -0.89 -9.70 -0.45
CA LYS A 92 -0.81 -10.92 -1.26
C LYS A 92 -1.82 -10.90 -2.41
N ALA A 93 -3.05 -10.46 -2.17
CA ALA A 93 -4.08 -10.32 -3.19
C ALA A 93 -3.67 -9.29 -4.27
N ASN A 94 -3.20 -8.11 -3.86
CA ASN A 94 -2.73 -7.07 -4.77
C ASN A 94 -1.57 -7.56 -5.65
N ARG A 95 -0.60 -8.30 -5.09
CA ARG A 95 0.49 -8.89 -5.87
C ARG A 95 -0.02 -9.88 -6.92
N ARG A 96 -0.98 -10.74 -6.57
CA ARG A 96 -1.57 -11.71 -7.51
C ARG A 96 -2.26 -11.00 -8.68
N ILE A 97 -3.04 -9.96 -8.39
CA ILE A 97 -3.73 -9.18 -9.42
C ILE A 97 -2.72 -8.45 -10.31
N SER A 98 -1.70 -7.82 -9.71
CA SER A 98 -0.64 -7.14 -10.46
C SER A 98 0.16 -8.08 -11.36
N ALA A 99 0.38 -9.33 -10.91
CA ALA A 99 1.07 -10.35 -11.70
C ALA A 99 0.21 -10.88 -12.86
N ARG A 100 -1.12 -10.85 -12.73
CA ARG A 100 -2.05 -11.23 -13.80
C ARG A 100 -2.16 -10.15 -14.89
N ASN A 101 -1.96 -8.90 -14.53
CA ASN A 101 -2.06 -7.75 -15.43
C ASN A 101 -0.73 -7.38 -16.10
N ARG A 102 0.28 -8.25 -16.03
CA ARG A 102 1.61 -8.06 -16.61
C ARG A 102 1.86 -9.10 -17.68
#